data_AF-A0A3Q7EJZ5-F1
#
_entry.id   AF-A0A3Q7EJZ5-F1
#
_cell.length_a   1.000
_cell.length_b   1.000
_cell.length_c   1.000
_cell.angle_alpha   90.00
_cell.angle_beta   90.00
_cell.angle_gamma   90.00
#
_symmetry.space_group_name_H-M   'P 1'
#
loop_
_entity.id
_entity.type
_entity.pdbx_description
1 polymer ?
#
loop_
_entity_poly.entity_id
_entity_poly.type
_entity_poly.pdbx_seq_one_letter_code
_entity_poly.pdbx_strand_id
1 'polypeptide(L)'
;MVTGEQLIPISSNKEGKGLLASWNAATSKPDIVVALDGSGNYKTINDAVAALSSMTRPERTVVYVKSGTYRENVEIGKGLNNLMFVGDGIDKTIVTGSKNVPDGATTLNSATFGKSYLN
;
A
#
# COMPACT_ATOMS: atom_id res chain seq x y z
N MET A 1 18.80 36.58 23.25
CA MET A 1 18.70 36.22 21.82
C MET A 1 19.46 34.91 21.64
N VAL A 2 18.90 33.71 21.44
CA VAL A 2 17.53 33.21 21.33
C VAL A 2 17.48 31.93 22.19
N THR A 3 16.50 31.91 23.10
CA THR A 3 16.06 30.78 23.90
C THR A 3 15.18 29.85 23.05
N GLY A 4 15.36 28.54 23.21
CA GLY A 4 14.29 27.54 23.00
C GLY A 4 14.01 27.10 21.57
N GLU A 5 14.64 26.00 21.16
CA GLU A 5 13.91 25.00 20.38
C GLU A 5 13.37 23.97 21.36
N GLN A 6 12.13 24.19 21.78
CA GLN A 6 11.34 23.16 22.45
C GLN A 6 11.18 22.01 21.46
N LEU A 7 11.89 20.90 21.68
CA LEU A 7 11.58 19.65 21.00
C LEU A 7 10.13 19.28 21.33
N ILE A 8 9.24 19.41 20.35
CA ILE A 8 7.88 18.91 20.44
C ILE A 8 7.92 17.40 20.71
N PRO A 9 7.37 16.89 21.83
CA PRO A 9 7.26 15.46 22.01
C PRO A 9 6.29 14.93 20.96
N ILE A 10 6.81 14.13 20.03
CA ILE A 10 6.01 13.31 19.13
C ILE A 10 5.06 12.48 19.99
N SER A 11 3.78 12.81 19.86
CA SER A 11 2.68 12.32 20.70
C SER A 11 2.76 10.80 20.89
N SER A 12 2.59 10.37 22.14
CA SER A 12 2.48 8.98 22.57
C SER A 12 1.57 8.20 21.63
N ASN A 13 2.18 7.26 20.88
CA ASN A 13 1.52 6.38 19.94
C ASN A 13 0.43 5.59 20.69
N LYS A 14 -0.84 5.98 20.51
CA LYS A 14 -1.95 5.04 20.68
C LYS A 14 -1.76 3.95 19.62
N GLU A 15 -1.80 2.71 20.06
CA GLU A 15 -1.43 1.52 19.30
C GLU A 15 -1.96 1.57 17.85
N GLY A 16 -1.02 1.52 16.89
CA GLY A 16 -1.30 1.35 15.46
C GLY A 16 -1.32 2.59 14.57
N LYS A 17 -1.18 3.82 15.10
CA LYS A 17 -1.30 5.06 14.27
C LYS A 17 0.02 5.74 13.94
N GLY A 18 0.99 4.96 13.44
CA GLY A 18 2.26 5.51 12.95
C GLY A 18 2.09 6.42 11.73
N LEU A 19 2.93 7.45 11.64
CA LEU A 19 3.11 8.24 10.42
C LEU A 19 3.80 7.37 9.35
N LEU A 20 3.61 7.69 8.07
CA LEU A 20 4.35 6.98 6.99
C LEU A 20 5.87 7.09 7.21
N ALA A 21 6.33 8.24 7.71
CA ALA A 21 7.72 8.49 8.06
C ALA A 21 8.24 7.63 9.23
N SER A 22 7.36 7.02 10.03
CA SER A 22 7.75 6.11 11.12
C SER A 22 7.64 4.63 10.72
N TRP A 23 7.28 4.31 9.47
CA TRP A 23 7.27 2.93 9.01
C TRP A 23 8.69 2.34 9.03
N ASN A 24 8.81 1.16 9.59
CA ASN A 24 10.02 0.36 9.60
C ASN A 24 9.65 -1.10 9.33
N ALA A 25 10.17 -1.67 8.25
CA ALA A 25 9.83 -3.03 7.83
C ALA A 25 10.14 -4.12 8.88
N ALA A 26 11.09 -3.88 9.80
CA ALA A 26 11.47 -4.84 10.83
C ALA A 26 10.58 -4.78 12.09
N THR A 27 10.02 -3.62 12.42
CA THR A 27 9.32 -3.41 13.70
C THR A 27 7.85 -3.00 13.56
N SER A 28 7.45 -2.50 12.39
CA SER A 28 6.06 -2.15 12.12
C SER A 28 5.25 -3.40 11.84
N LYS A 29 4.00 -3.42 12.32
CA LYS A 29 3.10 -4.55 12.13
C LYS A 29 2.13 -4.26 10.96
N PRO A 30 2.26 -4.94 9.82
CA PRO A 30 1.24 -4.88 8.77
C PRO A 30 0.01 -5.72 9.12
N ASP A 31 -1.13 -5.41 8.48
CA ASP A 31 -2.32 -6.25 8.52
C ASP A 31 -2.24 -7.37 7.47
N ILE A 32 -1.64 -7.07 6.31
CA ILE A 32 -1.43 -8.00 5.20
C ILE A 32 0.00 -7.88 4.68
N VAL A 33 0.64 -9.02 4.39
CA VAL A 33 1.93 -9.11 3.72
C VAL A 33 1.76 -9.76 2.35
N VAL A 34 2.31 -9.12 1.32
CA VAL A 34 2.39 -9.65 -0.04
C VAL A 34 3.84 -9.97 -0.36
N ALA A 35 4.12 -11.18 -0.83
CA ALA A 35 5.47 -11.64 -1.13
C ALA A 35 5.48 -12.66 -2.28
N LEU A 36 6.23 -12.38 -3.35
CA LEU A 36 6.32 -13.26 -4.53
C LEU A 36 6.88 -14.65 -4.19
N ASP A 37 7.77 -14.71 -3.21
CA ASP A 37 8.39 -15.96 -2.71
C ASP A 37 7.42 -16.83 -1.90
N GLY A 38 6.22 -16.33 -1.59
CA GLY A 38 5.23 -17.02 -0.77
C GLY A 38 5.45 -16.90 0.74
N SER A 39 6.40 -16.07 1.20
CA SER A 39 6.64 -15.81 2.63
C SER A 39 5.61 -14.88 3.28
N GLY A 40 4.64 -14.38 2.51
CA GLY A 40 3.55 -13.49 2.95
C GLY A 40 2.19 -14.19 2.99
N ASN A 41 1.14 -13.41 3.23
CA ASN A 41 -0.25 -13.90 3.16
C ASN A 41 -0.68 -14.18 1.71
N TYR A 42 -0.21 -13.35 0.77
CA TYR A 42 -0.55 -13.45 -0.65
C TYR A 42 0.70 -13.33 -1.53
N LYS A 43 0.65 -13.89 -2.74
CA LYS A 43 1.73 -13.76 -3.73
C LYS A 43 1.57 -12.52 -4.61
N THR A 44 0.35 -12.07 -4.84
CA THR A 44 0.03 -10.91 -5.69
C THR A 44 -0.69 -9.82 -4.91
N ILE A 45 -0.61 -8.58 -5.41
CA ILE A 45 -1.32 -7.45 -4.80
C ILE A 45 -2.82 -7.58 -5.07
N ASN A 46 -3.22 -8.05 -6.25
CA ASN A 46 -4.63 -8.29 -6.58
C ASN A 46 -5.31 -9.30 -5.64
N ASP A 47 -4.64 -10.39 -5.25
CA ASP A 47 -5.21 -11.35 -4.28
C ASP A 47 -5.44 -10.69 -2.91
N ALA A 48 -4.49 -9.86 -2.48
CA ALA A 48 -4.63 -9.09 -1.24
C ALA A 48 -5.81 -8.10 -1.32
N VAL A 49 -5.97 -7.40 -2.45
CA VAL A 49 -7.08 -6.48 -2.69
C VAL A 49 -8.43 -7.20 -2.73
N ALA A 50 -8.50 -8.38 -3.35
CA ALA A 50 -9.69 -9.21 -3.35
C ALA A 50 -10.10 -9.62 -1.92
N ALA A 51 -9.15 -10.07 -1.11
CA ALA A 51 -9.40 -10.43 0.29
C ALA A 51 -9.86 -9.24 1.16
N LEU A 52 -9.35 -8.03 0.89
CA LEU A 52 -9.75 -6.81 1.59
C LEU A 52 -11.25 -6.48 1.44
N SER A 53 -11.91 -6.96 0.38
CA SER A 53 -13.35 -6.73 0.15
C SER A 53 -14.26 -7.50 1.10
N SER A 54 -13.81 -8.67 1.58
CA SER A 54 -14.57 -9.55 2.47
C SER A 54 -14.12 -9.50 3.93
N MET A 55 -13.06 -8.75 4.23
CA MET A 55 -12.45 -8.70 5.57
C MET A 55 -13.15 -7.66 6.46
N THR A 56 -13.30 -7.97 7.76
CA THR A 56 -13.56 -6.94 8.78
C THR A 56 -12.27 -6.17 9.04
N ARG A 57 -12.28 -4.86 8.75
CA ARG A 57 -11.05 -4.06 8.65
C ARG A 57 -10.89 -3.08 9.82
N PRO A 58 -9.66 -2.85 10.30
CA PRO A 58 -9.36 -1.74 11.20
C PRO A 58 -9.59 -0.38 10.51
N GLU A 59 -9.53 0.71 11.30
CA GLU A 59 -9.71 2.08 10.79
C GLU A 59 -8.82 2.34 9.57
N ARG A 60 -7.53 2.02 9.65
CA ARG A 60 -6.58 1.98 8.53
C ARG A 60 -6.04 0.57 8.36
N THR A 61 -6.01 0.06 7.13
CA THR A 61 -5.40 -1.24 6.82
C THR A 61 -4.07 -1.05 6.11
N VAL A 62 -3.01 -1.68 6.62
CA VAL A 62 -1.64 -1.60 6.09
C VAL A 62 -1.29 -2.88 5.34
N VAL A 63 -1.01 -2.72 4.05
CA VAL A 63 -0.54 -3.76 3.14
C VAL A 63 0.97 -3.55 2.91
N TYR A 64 1.78 -4.45 3.44
CA TYR A 64 3.22 -4.46 3.22
C TYR A 64 3.56 -5.37 2.03
N VAL A 65 4.18 -4.78 1.01
CA VAL A 65 4.54 -5.45 -0.23
C VAL A 65 6.06 -5.61 -0.27
N LYS A 66 6.53 -6.85 -0.12
CA LYS A 66 7.96 -7.15 -0.13
C LYS A 66 8.62 -6.80 -1.47
N SER A 67 9.95 -6.79 -1.47
CA SER A 67 10.75 -6.58 -2.66
C SER A 67 10.39 -7.57 -3.77
N GLY A 68 10.38 -7.09 -5.01
CA GLY A 68 9.96 -7.85 -6.16
C GLY A 68 9.41 -6.97 -7.28
N THR A 69 9.27 -7.58 -8.45
CA THR A 69 8.58 -6.97 -9.60
C THR A 69 7.22 -7.64 -9.78
N TYR A 70 6.18 -6.91 -9.44
CA TYR A 70 4.78 -7.31 -9.54
C TYR A 70 4.24 -6.85 -10.90
N ARG A 71 4.06 -7.81 -11.82
CA ARG A 71 3.55 -7.54 -13.19
C ARG A 71 2.03 -7.65 -13.22
N GLU A 72 1.37 -6.62 -12.72
CA GLU A 72 -0.08 -6.59 -12.57
C GLU A 72 -0.63 -5.16 -12.69
N ASN A 73 -1.87 -5.04 -13.17
CA ASN A 73 -2.66 -3.83 -13.04
C ASN A 73 -3.53 -3.96 -11.79
N VAL A 74 -3.34 -3.08 -10.81
CA VAL A 74 -4.05 -3.12 -9.52
C VAL A 74 -5.15 -2.08 -9.50
N GLU A 75 -6.37 -2.52 -9.19
CA GLU A 75 -7.54 -1.66 -9.06
C GLU A 75 -8.14 -1.77 -7.65
N ILE A 76 -8.09 -0.65 -6.92
CA ILE A 76 -8.70 -0.56 -5.59
C ILE A 76 -10.18 -0.23 -5.77
N GLY A 77 -11.05 -1.18 -5.42
CA GLY A 77 -12.50 -1.00 -5.49
C GLY A 77 -12.98 0.22 -4.68
N LYS A 78 -14.06 0.86 -5.16
CA LYS A 78 -14.59 2.13 -4.61
C LYS A 78 -14.87 2.09 -3.09
N GLY A 79 -15.33 0.95 -2.57
CA GLY A 79 -15.61 0.74 -1.15
C GLY A 79 -14.37 0.54 -0.28
N LEU A 80 -13.21 0.28 -0.87
CA LEU A 80 -11.97 0.04 -0.15
C LEU A 80 -11.27 1.36 0.18
N ASN A 81 -11.65 1.95 1.31
CA ASN A 81 -11.10 3.22 1.80
C ASN A 81 -10.04 3.02 2.89
N ASN A 82 -9.21 4.03 3.17
CA ASN A 82 -8.16 4.04 4.21
C ASN A 82 -7.20 2.83 4.15
N LEU A 83 -6.67 2.57 2.95
CA LEU A 83 -5.60 1.61 2.71
C LEU A 83 -4.24 2.32 2.66
N MET A 84 -3.22 1.69 3.23
CA MET A 84 -1.83 2.09 3.10
C MET A 84 -1.06 0.95 2.45
N PHE A 85 -0.44 1.22 1.31
CA PHE A 85 0.52 0.32 0.68
C PHE A 85 1.93 0.81 0.97
N VAL A 86 2.80 -0.09 1.41
CA VAL A 86 4.19 0.23 1.73
C VAL A 86 5.11 -0.88 1.23
N GLY A 87 6.20 -0.49 0.57
CA GLY A 87 7.19 -1.41 0.00
C GLY A 87 8.47 -1.51 0.83
N ASP A 88 9.37 -2.40 0.42
CA ASP A 88 10.74 -2.51 0.96
C ASP A 88 11.66 -1.34 0.55
N GLY A 89 11.21 -0.54 -0.42
CA GLY A 89 11.93 0.59 -0.99
C GLY A 89 11.39 0.92 -2.37
N ILE A 90 11.54 2.17 -2.79
CA ILE A 90 11.09 2.65 -4.12
C ILE A 90 11.79 1.93 -5.28
N ASP A 91 13.01 1.45 -5.05
CA ASP A 91 13.86 0.72 -5.98
C ASP A 91 13.72 -0.82 -5.87
N LYS A 92 13.04 -1.31 -4.82
CA LYS A 92 12.94 -2.74 -4.50
C LYS A 92 11.56 -3.33 -4.76
N THR A 93 10.51 -2.54 -4.56
CA THR A 93 9.13 -2.98 -4.76
C THR A 93 8.56 -2.25 -5.97
N ILE A 94 8.49 -2.94 -7.10
CA ILE A 94 8.06 -2.37 -8.38
C ILE A 94 6.74 -3.00 -8.80
N VAL A 95 5.73 -2.18 -9.07
CA VAL A 95 4.48 -2.60 -9.73
C VAL A 95 4.53 -2.09 -11.16
N THR A 96 4.33 -2.98 -12.13
CA THR A 96 4.46 -2.65 -13.56
C THR A 96 3.31 -3.22 -14.38
N GLY A 97 2.81 -2.39 -15.30
CA GLY A 97 1.84 -2.74 -16.32
C GLY A 97 2.12 -1.95 -17.60
N SER A 98 1.53 -2.38 -18.71
CA SER A 98 1.81 -1.84 -20.05
C SER A 98 0.55 -1.43 -20.83
N LYS A 99 -0.59 -1.27 -20.15
CA LYS A 99 -1.83 -0.78 -20.77
C LYS A 99 -1.60 0.62 -21.32
N ASN A 100 -2.04 0.85 -22.56
CA ASN A 100 -1.84 2.11 -23.27
C ASN A 100 -2.95 2.35 -24.29
N VAL A 101 -3.10 3.60 -24.72
CA VAL A 101 -4.18 4.02 -25.65
C VAL A 101 -4.05 3.40 -27.04
N PRO A 102 -2.86 3.33 -27.67
CA PRO A 102 -2.69 2.62 -28.94
C PRO A 102 -3.22 1.18 -28.92
N ASP A 103 -3.07 0.47 -27.80
CA ASP A 103 -3.54 -0.92 -27.62
C ASP A 103 -4.99 -1.02 -27.07
N GLY A 104 -5.75 0.07 -27.10
CA GLY A 104 -7.20 0.07 -26.77
C GLY A 104 -7.54 0.40 -25.32
N ALA A 105 -6.57 0.80 -24.49
CA ALA A 105 -6.88 1.40 -23.19
C ALA A 105 -7.42 2.83 -23.36
N THR A 106 -8.14 3.32 -22.37
CA THR A 106 -8.36 4.76 -22.17
C THR A 106 -7.29 5.30 -21.23
N THR A 107 -7.04 6.60 -21.25
CA THR A 107 -6.15 7.24 -20.27
C THR A 107 -6.54 6.87 -18.84
N LEU A 108 -7.84 6.78 -18.55
CA LEU A 108 -8.36 6.45 -17.23
C LEU A 108 -8.11 4.98 -16.82
N ASN A 109 -8.26 4.02 -17.74
CA ASN A 109 -8.09 2.58 -17.43
C ASN A 109 -6.67 2.04 -17.73
N SER A 110 -5.77 2.90 -18.20
CA SER A 110 -4.36 2.55 -18.48
C SER A 110 -3.46 2.54 -17.24
N ALA A 111 -3.93 3.04 -16.10
CA ALA A 111 -3.16 3.10 -14.86
C ALA A 111 -2.68 1.70 -14.43
N THR A 112 -1.41 1.62 -14.02
CA THR A 112 -0.83 0.40 -13.43
C THR A 112 -1.36 0.16 -12.03
N PHE A 113 -1.58 1.22 -11.26
CA PHE A 113 -2.14 1.16 -9.90
C PHE A 113 -3.13 2.31 -9.76
N GLY A 114 -4.39 2.01 -9.43
CA GLY A 114 -5.43 3.04 -9.37
C GLY A 114 -6.61 2.68 -8.48
N LYS A 115 -7.42 3.69 -8.16
CA LYS A 115 -8.72 3.52 -7.50
C LYS A 115 -9.83 3.53 -8.54
N SER A 116 -10.75 2.58 -8.43
CA SER A 116 -11.96 2.56 -9.25
C SER A 116 -12.95 3.63 -8.78
N TYR A 117 -13.51 4.36 -9.75
CA TYR A 117 -14.59 5.32 -9.52
C TYR A 117 -15.92 4.89 -10.16
N LEU A 118 -15.88 3.83 -10.97
CA LEU A 118 -17.05 3.25 -11.62
C LEU A 118 -17.69 2.21 -10.69
N ASN A 119 -19.00 2.02 -10.83
CA ASN A 119 -19.77 1.04 -10.08
C ASN A 119 -19.82 -0.29 -10.83
#